data_AF-A0A1H3PR18-F1
#
_entry.id   AF-A0A1H3PR18-F1
#
_cell.length_a   1.000
_cell.length_b   1.000
_cell.length_c   1.000
_cell.angle_alpha   90.00
_cell.angle_beta   90.00
_cell.angle_gamma   90.00
#
_symmetry.space_group_name_H-M   'P 1'
#
loop_
_entity.id
_entity.type
_entity.pdbx_description
1 polymer ?
#
loop_
_entity_poly.entity_id
_entity_poly.type
_entity_poly.pdbx_seq_one_letter_code
_entity_poly.pdbx_strand_id
1 'polypeptide(L)'
;MLKPSGAALIASALTFLSFESRHFLPRGFVIIDLPAWATPLAAAGGVLGAALLLSPLRARRTLVAINSAAALLLLWAAGGILFDLLRLFGLMALPPDWPMFATRAFALTSAILLFRATVLRVRELVGTCGRCGGPASPPPRLLGYLGVLFALPYPVLKTNWALGGTIGLDYPDPARDGFTSGWLVVPAALIGIVLSLALVHRWGRIWPRWVPGLAGRPTPRGLLLFGGWFGTGLLFTMGPAGFATAVADLISGPSANAIPGMHYWPGALFYVSWAFWALVLGPSVYLYQRATRRKPCETCDRVPVLQG
;
A
#
# COMPACT_ATOMS: atom_id res chain seq x y z
N MET A 1 -7.20 -26.19 1.29
CA MET A 1 -7.10 -24.78 1.71
C MET A 1 -6.52 -24.76 3.12
N LEU A 2 -5.43 -24.04 3.36
CA LEU A 2 -4.86 -23.88 4.71
C LEU A 2 -5.93 -23.38 5.68
N LYS A 3 -6.10 -24.08 6.81
CA LYS A 3 -6.94 -23.58 7.91
C LYS A 3 -6.37 -22.22 8.35
N PRO A 4 -7.23 -21.24 8.70
CA PRO A 4 -6.78 -19.91 9.12
C PRO A 4 -5.77 -19.96 10.27
N SER A 5 -5.84 -20.98 11.12
CA SER A 5 -4.86 -21.28 12.16
C SER A 5 -3.44 -21.57 11.64
N GLY A 6 -3.30 -22.33 10.54
CA GLY A 6 -2.01 -22.62 9.93
C GLY A 6 -1.37 -21.40 9.26
N ALA A 7 -2.19 -20.54 8.63
CA ALA A 7 -1.69 -19.30 8.04
C ALA A 7 -1.15 -18.32 9.10
N ALA A 8 -1.77 -18.30 10.28
CA ALA A 8 -1.35 -17.46 11.39
C ALA A 8 -0.01 -17.93 11.99
N LEU A 9 0.17 -19.24 12.17
CA LEU A 9 1.44 -19.82 12.61
C LEU A 9 2.56 -19.60 11.59
N ILE A 10 2.27 -19.76 10.30
CA ILE A 10 3.23 -19.46 9.23
C ILE A 10 3.64 -17.98 9.29
N ALA A 11 2.70 -17.04 9.44
CA ALA A 11 3.02 -15.63 9.56
C ALA A 11 3.93 -15.32 10.77
N SER A 12 3.67 -15.93 11.93
CA SER A 12 4.54 -15.79 13.11
C SER A 12 5.95 -16.34 12.86
N ALA A 13 6.06 -17.54 12.27
CA ALA A 13 7.34 -18.16 11.95
C ALA A 13 8.14 -17.36 10.91
N LEU A 14 7.48 -16.88 9.85
CA LEU A 14 8.11 -16.04 8.83
C LEU A 14 8.63 -14.72 9.42
N THR A 15 7.93 -14.14 10.38
CA THR A 15 8.37 -12.87 10.98
C THR A 15 9.53 -13.06 11.97
N PHE A 16 9.59 -14.20 12.66
CA PHE A 16 10.77 -14.58 13.43
C PHE A 16 11.99 -14.85 12.53
N LEU A 17 11.81 -15.64 11.45
CA LEU A 17 12.86 -15.92 10.46
C LEU A 17 13.38 -14.64 9.79
N SER A 18 12.51 -13.66 9.56
CA SER A 18 12.90 -12.34 9.08
C SER A 18 13.89 -11.65 10.02
N PHE A 19 13.63 -11.67 11.33
CA PHE A 19 14.52 -11.03 12.30
C PHE A 19 15.90 -11.69 12.33
N GLU A 20 15.94 -13.03 12.39
CA GLU A 20 17.18 -13.81 12.45
C GLU A 20 18.01 -13.75 11.16
N SER A 21 17.37 -13.57 10.00
CA SER A 21 18.06 -13.53 8.69
C SER A 21 19.19 -12.49 8.62
N ARG A 22 19.13 -11.44 9.46
CA ARG A 22 20.13 -10.35 9.57
C ARG A 22 21.50 -10.81 10.04
N HIS A 23 21.60 -11.99 10.65
CA HIS A 23 22.84 -12.54 11.18
C HIS A 23 23.58 -13.47 10.19
N PHE A 24 22.90 -13.99 9.17
CA PHE A 24 23.44 -15.06 8.32
C PHE A 24 23.63 -14.67 6.85
N LEU A 25 22.95 -13.63 6.37
CA LEU A 25 22.98 -13.26 4.95
C LEU A 25 23.98 -12.11 4.67
N PRO A 26 24.60 -12.08 3.48
CA PRO A 26 25.53 -11.02 3.11
C PRO A 26 24.80 -9.68 2.98
N ARG A 27 25.36 -8.64 3.61
CA ARG A 27 24.80 -7.29 3.61
C ARG A 27 25.14 -6.53 2.34
N GLY A 28 24.20 -5.72 1.88
CA GLY A 28 24.35 -4.87 0.71
C GLY A 28 24.12 -3.40 1.07
N PHE A 29 23.73 -2.60 0.08
CA PHE A 29 23.35 -1.21 0.31
C PHE A 29 21.89 -1.12 0.75
N VAL A 30 21.59 -0.45 1.85
CA VAL A 30 20.22 -0.24 2.34
C VAL A 30 19.70 1.11 1.84
N ILE A 31 18.70 1.13 0.94
CA ILE A 31 18.09 2.41 0.46
C ILE A 31 17.17 3.01 1.51
N ILE A 32 16.40 2.15 2.17
CA ILE A 32 15.40 2.55 3.15
C ILE A 32 15.76 1.82 4.42
N ASP A 33 16.30 2.53 5.39
CA ASP A 33 16.52 1.96 6.71
C ASP A 33 15.23 2.05 7.52
N LEU A 34 14.95 0.97 8.25
CA LEU A 34 13.80 0.92 9.15
C LEU A 34 14.30 1.15 10.57
N PRO A 35 13.54 1.86 11.42
CA PRO A 35 13.88 1.93 12.83
C PRO A 35 14.07 0.53 13.41
N ALA A 36 15.10 0.32 14.22
CA ALA A 36 15.47 -1.00 14.73
C ALA A 36 14.31 -1.72 15.46
N TRP A 37 13.38 -0.95 16.05
CA TRP A 37 12.19 -1.43 16.75
C TRP A 37 11.03 -1.83 15.82
N ALA A 38 11.01 -1.35 14.57
CA ALA A 38 9.85 -1.51 13.68
C ALA A 38 9.60 -2.98 13.33
N THR A 39 10.66 -3.73 13.00
CA THR A 39 10.54 -5.16 12.65
C THR A 39 10.16 -6.04 13.84
N PRO A 40 10.80 -5.94 15.02
CA PRO A 40 10.35 -6.66 16.22
C PRO A 40 8.90 -6.34 16.60
N LEU A 41 8.49 -5.06 16.53
CA LEU A 41 7.12 -4.66 16.84
C LEU A 41 6.11 -5.21 15.83
N ALA A 42 6.45 -5.22 14.54
CA ALA A 42 5.64 -5.84 13.49
C ALA A 42 5.50 -7.35 13.71
N ALA A 43 6.58 -8.02 14.13
CA ALA A 43 6.57 -9.44 14.51
C ALA A 43 5.64 -9.71 15.70
N ALA A 44 5.80 -8.96 16.78
CA ALA A 44 4.96 -9.07 17.97
C ALA A 44 3.48 -8.82 17.64
N GLY A 45 3.19 -7.79 16.83
CA GLY A 45 1.85 -7.49 16.34
C GLY A 45 1.26 -8.62 15.51
N GLY A 46 2.05 -9.23 14.62
CA GLY A 46 1.65 -10.41 13.84
C GLY A 46 1.31 -11.62 14.71
N VAL A 47 2.13 -11.90 15.73
CA VAL A 47 1.90 -12.99 16.70
C VAL A 47 0.64 -12.74 17.51
N LEU A 48 0.45 -11.52 18.04
CA LEU A 48 -0.75 -11.14 18.78
C LEU A 48 -2.00 -11.28 17.90
N GLY A 49 -1.93 -10.81 16.65
CA GLY A 49 -3.05 -10.91 15.72
C GLY A 49 -3.39 -12.36 15.36
N ALA A 50 -2.38 -13.21 15.21
CA ALA A 50 -2.54 -14.65 15.04
C ALA A 50 -3.22 -15.31 16.26
N ALA A 51 -2.77 -14.98 17.48
CA ALA A 51 -3.36 -15.49 18.71
C ALA A 51 -4.83 -15.08 18.85
N LEU A 52 -5.17 -13.83 18.51
CA LEU A 52 -6.56 -13.35 18.53
C LEU A 52 -7.45 -14.08 17.52
N LEU A 53 -6.93 -14.45 16.34
CA LEU A 53 -7.67 -15.25 15.35
C LEU A 53 -7.98 -16.66 15.84
N LEU A 54 -7.12 -17.22 16.71
CA LEU A 54 -7.31 -18.52 17.35
C LEU A 54 -8.20 -18.44 18.59
N SER A 55 -8.33 -17.25 19.18
CA SER A 55 -9.11 -17.06 20.40
C SER A 55 -10.62 -17.25 20.17
N PRO A 56 -11.36 -17.69 21.21
CA PRO A 56 -12.83 -17.76 21.16
C PRO A 56 -13.50 -16.38 21.21
N LEU A 57 -12.71 -15.29 21.32
CA LEU A 57 -13.24 -13.93 21.42
C LEU A 57 -14.06 -13.57 20.17
N ARG A 58 -15.30 -13.14 20.39
CA ARG A 58 -16.21 -12.67 19.32
C ARG A 58 -16.19 -11.15 19.15
N ALA A 59 -15.23 -10.47 19.75
CA ALA A 59 -15.07 -9.01 19.69
C ALA A 59 -14.54 -8.56 18.31
N ARG A 60 -15.43 -8.55 17.31
CA ARG A 60 -15.09 -8.21 15.91
C ARG A 60 -14.31 -6.91 15.78
N ARG A 61 -14.71 -5.85 16.50
CA ARG A 61 -14.04 -4.53 16.41
C ARG A 61 -12.60 -4.61 16.88
N THR A 62 -12.36 -5.24 18.02
CA THR A 62 -11.03 -5.44 18.61
C THR A 62 -10.14 -6.27 17.68
N LEU A 63 -10.67 -7.39 17.16
CA LEU A 63 -9.95 -8.24 16.22
C LEU A 63 -9.54 -7.47 14.96
N VAL A 64 -10.47 -6.71 14.36
CA VAL A 64 -10.18 -5.90 13.17
C VAL A 64 -9.17 -4.81 13.48
N ALA A 65 -9.31 -4.09 14.59
CA ALA A 65 -8.39 -3.02 14.97
C ALA A 65 -6.95 -3.53 15.15
N ILE A 66 -6.78 -4.58 15.97
CA ILE A 66 -5.45 -5.13 16.28
C ILE A 66 -4.81 -5.74 15.02
N ASN A 67 -5.56 -6.54 14.25
CA ASN A 67 -4.99 -7.16 13.04
C ASN A 67 -4.74 -6.14 11.93
N SER A 68 -5.51 -5.05 11.86
CA SER A 68 -5.23 -3.97 10.91
C SER A 68 -3.95 -3.22 11.31
N ALA A 69 -3.78 -2.89 12.59
CA ALA A 69 -2.55 -2.28 13.10
C ALA A 69 -1.32 -3.17 12.85
N ALA A 70 -1.41 -4.46 13.17
CA ALA A 70 -0.36 -5.44 12.90
C ALA A 70 -0.04 -5.56 11.40
N ALA A 71 -1.05 -5.63 10.53
CA ALA A 71 -0.85 -5.67 9.09
C ALA A 71 -0.19 -4.39 8.57
N LEU A 72 -0.54 -3.21 9.09
CA LEU A 72 0.09 -1.94 8.73
C LEU A 72 1.57 -1.89 9.15
N LEU A 73 1.90 -2.37 10.36
CA LEU A 73 3.28 -2.48 10.81
C LEU A 73 4.09 -3.45 9.95
N LEU A 74 3.52 -4.59 9.56
CA LEU A 74 4.16 -5.55 8.66
C LEU A 74 4.33 -4.97 7.25
N LEU A 75 3.34 -4.24 6.73
CA LEU A 75 3.46 -3.54 5.45
C LEU A 75 4.53 -2.45 5.48
N TRP A 76 4.66 -1.73 6.60
CA TRP A 76 5.74 -0.79 6.80
C TRP A 76 7.10 -1.49 6.82
N ALA A 77 7.23 -2.61 7.54
CA ALA A 77 8.44 -3.43 7.55
C ALA A 77 8.77 -4.04 6.17
N ALA A 78 7.77 -4.21 5.30
CA ALA A 78 7.94 -4.61 3.91
C ALA A 78 8.31 -3.44 2.97
N GLY A 79 8.30 -2.19 3.47
CA GLY A 79 8.64 -1.01 2.70
C GLY A 79 10.05 -1.12 2.11
N GLY A 80 10.20 -0.85 0.83
CA GLY A 80 11.45 -1.03 0.08
C GLY A 80 11.51 -2.28 -0.80
N ILE A 81 10.58 -3.24 -0.66
CA ILE A 81 10.61 -4.51 -1.39
C ILE A 81 10.67 -4.35 -2.93
N LEU A 82 9.99 -3.33 -3.47
CA LEU A 82 10.04 -3.06 -4.92
C LEU A 82 11.43 -2.62 -5.37
N PHE A 83 12.16 -1.83 -4.56
CA PHE A 83 13.53 -1.46 -4.89
C PHE A 83 14.47 -2.66 -4.82
N ASP A 84 14.26 -3.57 -3.87
CA ASP A 84 15.05 -4.80 -3.80
C ASP A 84 14.82 -5.68 -5.03
N LEU A 85 13.57 -5.76 -5.52
CA LEU A 85 13.28 -6.43 -6.80
C LEU A 85 13.96 -5.74 -7.98
N LEU A 86 13.92 -4.41 -8.07
CA LEU A 86 14.60 -3.68 -9.15
C LEU A 86 16.12 -3.95 -9.15
N ARG A 87 16.75 -4.03 -7.98
CA ARG A 87 18.16 -4.40 -7.83
C ARG A 87 18.44 -5.84 -8.25
N LEU A 88 17.59 -6.78 -7.82
CA LEU A 88 17.70 -8.19 -8.16
C LEU A 88 17.66 -8.42 -9.67
N PHE A 89 16.83 -7.65 -10.38
CA PHE A 89 16.70 -7.70 -11.85
C PHE A 89 17.70 -6.80 -12.58
N GLY A 90 18.65 -6.16 -11.89
CA GLY A 90 19.66 -5.29 -12.51
C GLY A 90 19.12 -3.98 -13.10
N LEU A 91 17.91 -3.58 -12.72
CA LEU A 91 17.29 -2.31 -13.13
C LEU A 91 17.75 -1.11 -12.29
N MET A 92 18.50 -1.38 -11.22
CA MET A 92 19.11 -0.37 -10.36
C MET A 92 20.56 -0.76 -10.09
N ALA A 93 21.50 0.16 -10.32
CA ALA A 93 22.94 -0.07 -10.18
C ALA A 93 23.42 -0.07 -8.70
N LEU A 94 22.72 -0.81 -7.84
CA LEU A 94 23.06 -1.00 -6.43
C LEU A 94 23.00 -2.49 -6.10
N PRO A 95 23.98 -3.05 -5.37
CA PRO A 95 23.96 -4.46 -5.01
C PRO A 95 22.75 -4.77 -4.10
N PRO A 96 22.12 -5.96 -4.25
CA PRO A 96 21.01 -6.36 -3.40
C PRO A 96 21.49 -6.59 -1.95
N ASP A 97 20.65 -6.18 -1.00
CA ASP A 97 20.80 -6.56 0.41
C ASP A 97 19.88 -7.76 0.70
N TRP A 98 20.46 -8.95 0.73
CA TRP A 98 19.72 -10.20 0.91
C TRP A 98 18.98 -10.30 2.25
N PRO A 99 19.58 -9.96 3.41
CA PRO A 99 18.84 -9.97 4.67
C PRO A 99 17.65 -9.02 4.69
N MET A 100 17.81 -7.82 4.13
CA MET A 100 16.73 -6.84 4.04
C MET A 100 15.64 -7.30 3.08
N PHE A 101 16.00 -7.85 1.92
CA PHE A 101 15.04 -8.43 0.98
C PHE A 101 14.23 -9.56 1.61
N ALA A 102 14.89 -10.52 2.27
CA ALA A 102 14.23 -11.62 2.97
C ALA A 102 13.27 -11.09 4.05
N THR A 103 13.74 -10.13 4.85
CA THR A 103 12.93 -9.47 5.88
C THR A 103 11.65 -8.86 5.30
N ARG A 104 11.79 -8.06 4.25
CA ARG A 104 10.66 -7.39 3.61
C ARG A 104 9.72 -8.38 2.93
N ALA A 105 10.24 -9.41 2.28
CA ALA A 105 9.44 -10.45 1.63
C ALA A 105 8.60 -11.24 2.64
N PHE A 106 9.20 -11.62 3.79
CA PHE A 106 8.49 -12.29 4.86
C PHE A 106 7.46 -11.39 5.54
N ALA A 107 7.80 -10.13 5.82
CA ALA A 107 6.86 -9.16 6.36
C ALA A 107 5.64 -8.96 5.43
N LEU A 108 5.86 -8.83 4.12
CA LEU A 108 4.79 -8.72 3.12
C LEU A 108 3.91 -9.97 3.09
N THR A 109 4.54 -11.15 3.10
CA THR A 109 3.82 -12.43 3.10
C THR A 109 2.97 -12.57 4.36
N SER A 110 3.54 -12.26 5.53
CA SER A 110 2.83 -12.24 6.81
C SER A 110 1.65 -11.26 6.81
N ALA A 111 1.83 -10.05 6.26
CA ALA A 111 0.75 -9.06 6.14
C ALA A 111 -0.42 -9.60 5.28
N ILE A 112 -0.11 -10.21 4.13
CA ILE A 112 -1.11 -10.79 3.22
C ILE A 112 -1.86 -11.94 3.91
N LEU A 113 -1.15 -12.84 4.57
CA LEU A 113 -1.74 -13.98 5.28
C LEU A 113 -2.61 -13.52 6.46
N LEU A 114 -2.13 -12.58 7.28
CA LEU A 114 -2.86 -12.03 8.41
C LEU A 114 -4.11 -11.28 7.94
N PHE A 115 -4.00 -10.43 6.91
CA PHE A 115 -5.14 -9.74 6.32
C PHE A 115 -6.18 -10.73 5.81
N ARG A 116 -5.76 -11.76 5.06
CA ARG A 116 -6.66 -12.79 4.53
C ARG A 116 -7.35 -13.57 5.65
N ALA A 117 -6.62 -14.01 6.67
CA ALA A 117 -7.17 -14.73 7.82
C ALA A 117 -8.18 -13.87 8.58
N THR A 118 -7.87 -12.58 8.77
CA THR A 118 -8.77 -11.58 9.37
C THR A 118 -10.06 -11.43 8.58
N VAL A 119 -9.97 -11.28 7.25
CA VAL A 119 -11.15 -11.18 6.38
C VAL A 119 -12.01 -12.43 6.47
N LEU A 120 -11.41 -13.63 6.47
CA LEU A 120 -12.14 -14.89 6.59
C LEU A 120 -12.84 -15.02 7.95
N ARG A 121 -12.16 -14.68 9.05
CA ARG A 121 -12.72 -14.71 10.40
C ARG A 121 -13.86 -13.71 10.57
N VAL A 122 -13.71 -12.49 10.04
CA VAL A 122 -14.79 -11.49 10.07
C VAL A 122 -15.99 -11.97 9.27
N ARG A 123 -15.79 -12.62 8.11
CA ARG A 123 -16.89 -13.17 7.32
C ARG A 123 -17.66 -14.26 8.07
N GLU A 124 -16.93 -15.15 8.75
CA GLU A 124 -17.49 -16.19 9.61
C GLU A 124 -18.33 -15.57 10.74
N LEU A 125 -17.78 -14.58 11.46
CA LEU A 125 -18.48 -13.89 12.55
C LEU A 125 -19.74 -13.14 12.11
N VAL A 126 -19.81 -12.68 10.86
CA VAL A 126 -20.98 -11.98 10.29
C VAL A 126 -21.93 -12.96 9.58
N GLY A 127 -21.58 -14.24 9.44
CA GLY A 127 -22.40 -15.22 8.72
C GLY A 127 -22.44 -15.02 7.20
N THR A 128 -21.45 -14.33 6.63
CA THR A 128 -21.34 -14.18 5.16
C THR A 128 -20.57 -15.34 4.54
N CYS A 129 -20.78 -15.61 3.24
CA CYS A 129 -20.05 -16.67 2.54
C CYS A 129 -18.52 -16.51 2.71
N GLY A 130 -17.85 -17.53 3.27
CA GLY A 130 -16.39 -17.49 3.49
C GLY A 130 -15.58 -17.27 2.21
N ARG A 131 -16.05 -17.78 1.06
CA ARG A 131 -15.35 -17.68 -0.24
C ARG A 131 -15.51 -16.31 -0.88
N CYS A 132 -16.74 -15.86 -1.12
CA CYS A 132 -16.99 -14.61 -1.84
C CYS A 132 -17.27 -13.40 -0.93
N GLY A 133 -17.70 -13.60 0.32
CA GLY A 133 -18.11 -12.55 1.25
C GLY A 133 -19.47 -11.92 0.92
N GLY A 134 -20.28 -12.56 0.09
CA GLY A 134 -21.56 -12.04 -0.41
C GLY A 134 -21.44 -10.99 -1.52
N PRO A 135 -22.59 -10.43 -1.95
CA PRO A 135 -22.66 -9.32 -2.89
C PRO A 135 -21.76 -8.16 -2.42
N ALA A 136 -21.05 -7.55 -3.36
CA ALA A 136 -20.16 -6.43 -3.04
C ALA A 136 -20.78 -5.13 -3.54
N SER A 137 -20.97 -4.19 -2.63
CA SER A 137 -21.26 -2.79 -2.97
C SER A 137 -20.10 -2.18 -3.75
N PRO A 138 -20.36 -1.21 -4.64
CA PRO A 138 -19.29 -0.44 -5.26
C PRO A 138 -18.45 0.28 -4.19
N PRO A 139 -17.16 0.56 -4.47
CA PRO A 139 -16.32 1.33 -3.56
C PRO A 139 -16.94 2.71 -3.26
N PRO A 140 -16.85 3.23 -2.02
CA PRO A 140 -17.33 4.56 -1.70
C PRO A 140 -16.50 5.61 -2.44
N ARG A 141 -17.18 6.60 -3.04
CA ARG A 141 -16.54 7.67 -3.83
C ARG A 141 -15.51 8.47 -3.05
N LEU A 142 -15.73 8.61 -1.74
CA LEU A 142 -14.83 9.31 -0.82
C LEU A 142 -13.39 8.77 -0.92
N LEU A 143 -13.19 7.46 -1.08
CA LEU A 143 -11.83 6.91 -1.20
C LEU A 143 -11.09 7.40 -2.45
N GLY A 144 -11.80 7.56 -3.57
CA GLY A 144 -11.21 8.11 -4.79
C GLY A 144 -10.87 9.59 -4.62
N TYR A 145 -11.75 10.38 -4.01
CA TYR A 145 -11.49 11.80 -3.73
C TYR A 145 -10.33 12.02 -2.75
N LEU A 146 -10.24 11.20 -1.69
CA LEU A 146 -9.09 11.20 -0.81
C LEU A 146 -7.82 10.79 -1.54
N GLY A 147 -7.91 9.82 -2.47
CA GLY A 147 -6.79 9.45 -3.33
C GLY A 147 -6.29 10.63 -4.18
N VAL A 148 -7.20 11.43 -4.74
CA VAL A 148 -6.83 12.67 -5.44
C VAL A 148 -6.17 13.66 -4.50
N LEU A 149 -6.81 13.95 -3.36
CA LEU A 149 -6.31 14.89 -2.37
C LEU A 149 -4.87 14.57 -1.95
N PHE A 150 -4.59 13.29 -1.66
CA PHE A 150 -3.27 12.84 -1.23
C PHE A 150 -2.25 12.68 -2.36
N ALA A 151 -2.68 12.57 -3.61
CA ALA A 151 -1.78 12.50 -4.76
C ALA A 151 -1.35 13.88 -5.28
N LEU A 152 -2.17 14.92 -5.05
CA LEU A 152 -1.98 16.28 -5.59
C LEU A 152 -0.73 17.04 -5.12
N PRO A 153 -0.25 16.93 -3.86
CA PRO A 153 0.81 17.81 -3.37
C PRO A 153 2.08 17.78 -4.23
N TYR A 154 2.50 16.59 -4.64
CA TYR A 154 3.70 16.41 -5.47
C TYR A 154 3.60 17.08 -6.85
N PRO A 155 2.62 16.73 -7.72
CA PRO A 155 2.50 17.36 -9.03
C PRO A 155 2.26 18.88 -8.94
N VAL A 156 1.51 19.36 -7.95
CA VAL A 156 1.25 20.80 -7.78
C VAL A 156 2.55 21.56 -7.47
N LEU A 157 3.32 21.11 -6.47
CA LEU A 157 4.57 21.79 -6.10
C LEU A 157 5.63 21.65 -7.21
N LYS A 158 5.75 20.48 -7.85
CA LYS A 158 6.67 20.29 -8.97
C LYS A 158 6.31 21.16 -10.18
N THR A 159 5.04 21.30 -10.52
CA THR A 159 4.62 22.21 -11.60
C THR A 159 4.88 23.66 -11.22
N ASN A 160 4.64 24.07 -9.97
CA ASN A 160 4.99 25.41 -9.49
C ASN A 160 6.49 25.70 -9.66
N TRP A 161 7.37 24.77 -9.24
CA TRP A 161 8.82 24.91 -9.41
C TRP A 161 9.24 24.93 -10.87
N ALA A 162 8.62 24.10 -11.72
CA ALA A 162 8.88 24.08 -13.15
C ALA A 162 8.48 25.39 -13.87
N LEU A 163 7.54 26.14 -13.31
CA LEU A 163 7.11 27.45 -13.79
C LEU A 163 7.87 28.62 -13.13
N GLY A 164 8.92 28.33 -12.34
CA GLY A 164 9.77 29.35 -11.70
C GLY A 164 9.31 29.80 -10.31
N GLY A 165 8.28 29.19 -9.73
CA GLY A 165 7.87 29.44 -8.36
C GLY A 165 8.84 28.85 -7.34
N THR A 166 8.91 29.44 -6.13
CA THR A 166 9.88 29.07 -5.08
C THR A 166 9.23 28.57 -3.80
N ILE A 167 7.95 28.18 -3.83
CA ILE A 167 7.22 27.70 -2.64
C ILE A 167 7.99 26.51 -2.03
N GLY A 168 8.50 26.68 -0.80
CA GLY A 168 9.25 25.63 -0.13
C GLY A 168 10.75 25.56 -0.49
N LEU A 169 11.29 26.55 -1.23
CA LEU A 169 12.69 26.63 -1.63
C LEU A 169 13.32 27.95 -1.14
N ASP A 170 14.59 27.90 -0.73
CA ASP A 170 15.36 29.07 -0.28
C ASP A 170 15.82 29.96 -1.45
N TYR A 171 16.01 29.35 -2.62
CA TYR A 171 16.38 30.05 -3.86
C TYR A 171 15.76 29.33 -5.07
N PRO A 172 15.68 29.94 -6.27
CA PRO A 172 15.07 29.33 -7.44
C PRO A 172 15.86 28.14 -8.02
N ASP A 173 17.15 28.04 -7.66
CA ASP A 173 18.12 27.14 -8.30
C ASP A 173 18.14 25.66 -7.86
N PRO A 174 17.76 25.24 -6.62
CA PRO A 174 17.88 23.85 -6.19
C PRO A 174 16.85 22.92 -6.84
N ALA A 175 15.85 23.50 -7.52
CA ALA A 175 14.85 22.79 -8.31
C ALA A 175 14.80 23.25 -9.77
N ARG A 176 15.79 24.04 -10.26
CA ARG A 176 15.78 24.60 -11.62
C ARG A 176 16.04 23.57 -12.72
N ASP A 177 16.55 22.40 -12.33
CA ASP A 177 16.36 21.14 -13.04
C ASP A 177 14.88 20.64 -12.99
N GLY A 178 13.90 21.54 -12.94
CA GLY A 178 12.51 21.26 -12.56
C GLY A 178 11.77 20.34 -13.54
N PHE A 179 12.26 20.26 -14.78
CA PHE A 179 11.85 19.27 -15.78
C PHE A 179 12.78 18.06 -15.85
N THR A 180 14.06 18.21 -15.53
CA THR A 180 15.10 17.16 -15.67
C THR A 180 15.17 16.22 -14.46
N SER A 181 14.90 16.71 -13.24
CA SER A 181 15.01 15.93 -11.99
C SER A 181 13.66 15.72 -11.29
N GLY A 182 13.21 14.46 -11.28
CA GLY A 182 12.02 14.00 -10.58
C GLY A 182 10.68 14.28 -11.29
N TRP A 183 10.67 15.02 -12.40
CA TRP A 183 9.43 15.30 -13.15
C TRP A 183 8.74 14.03 -13.68
N LEU A 184 9.49 12.95 -13.90
CA LEU A 184 8.96 11.63 -14.29
C LEU A 184 7.88 11.10 -13.32
N VAL A 185 7.91 11.53 -12.05
CA VAL A 185 6.91 11.15 -11.05
C VAL A 185 5.58 11.91 -11.26
N VAL A 186 5.60 13.08 -11.90
CA VAL A 186 4.39 13.89 -12.15
C VAL A 186 3.40 13.15 -13.06
N PRO A 187 3.76 12.66 -14.28
CA PRO A 187 2.86 11.85 -15.08
C PRO A 187 2.35 10.60 -14.35
N ALA A 188 3.21 9.92 -13.59
CA ALA A 188 2.82 8.75 -12.80
C ALA A 188 1.78 9.10 -11.73
N ALA A 189 1.96 10.23 -11.02
CA ALA A 189 1.00 10.73 -10.05
C ALA A 189 -0.34 11.10 -10.71
N LEU A 190 -0.32 11.76 -11.87
CA LEU A 190 -1.52 12.09 -12.63
C LEU A 190 -2.28 10.82 -13.10
N ILE A 191 -1.56 9.81 -13.60
CA ILE A 191 -2.16 8.51 -13.92
C ILE A 191 -2.77 7.88 -12.66
N GLY A 192 -2.08 7.95 -11.52
CA GLY A 192 -2.58 7.49 -10.24
C GLY A 192 -3.84 8.23 -9.76
N ILE A 193 -3.94 9.53 -10.00
CA ILE A 193 -5.14 10.35 -9.71
C ILE A 193 -6.32 9.84 -10.53
N VAL A 194 -6.13 9.69 -11.84
CA VAL A 194 -7.13 9.14 -12.76
C VAL A 194 -7.55 7.74 -12.32
N LEU A 195 -6.58 6.89 -11.98
CA LEU A 195 -6.82 5.53 -11.48
C LEU A 195 -7.62 5.52 -10.18
N SER A 196 -7.28 6.38 -9.21
CA SER A 196 -7.98 6.49 -7.92
C SER A 196 -9.47 6.82 -8.12
N LEU A 197 -9.77 7.73 -9.05
CA LEU A 197 -11.14 8.05 -9.42
C LEU A 197 -11.80 6.91 -10.23
N ALA A 198 -11.09 6.31 -11.17
CA ALA A 198 -11.62 5.22 -12.00
C ALA A 198 -12.10 4.06 -11.13
N LEU A 199 -11.35 3.70 -10.09
CA LEU A 199 -11.68 2.60 -9.17
C LEU A 199 -13.02 2.80 -8.43
N VAL A 200 -13.42 4.05 -8.15
CA VAL A 200 -14.64 4.33 -7.38
C VAL A 200 -15.81 4.81 -8.22
N HIS A 201 -15.57 5.23 -9.47
CA HIS A 201 -16.61 5.74 -10.36
C HIS A 201 -17.10 4.70 -11.39
N ARG A 202 -18.16 5.05 -12.13
CA ARG A 202 -18.69 4.20 -13.20
C ARG A 202 -17.72 4.05 -14.37
N TRP A 203 -16.88 5.06 -14.61
CA TRP A 203 -16.04 5.12 -15.79
C TRP A 203 -14.81 4.20 -15.74
N GLY A 204 -14.42 3.73 -14.55
CA GLY A 204 -13.50 2.60 -14.44
C GLY A 204 -14.14 1.24 -14.73
N ARG A 205 -15.46 1.16 -14.90
CA ARG A 205 -16.14 -0.09 -15.31
C ARG A 205 -16.54 -0.07 -16.78
N ILE A 206 -16.96 1.10 -17.25
CA ILE A 206 -17.43 1.33 -18.61
C ILE A 206 -16.79 2.62 -19.09
N TRP A 207 -16.05 2.58 -20.20
CA TRP A 207 -15.43 3.76 -20.76
C TRP A 207 -16.45 4.87 -21.02
N PRO A 208 -16.14 6.12 -20.61
CA PRO A 208 -17.06 7.22 -20.78
C PRO A 208 -17.22 7.57 -22.26
N ARG A 209 -18.37 8.17 -22.61
CA ARG A 209 -18.75 8.45 -24.01
C ARG A 209 -17.81 9.40 -24.74
N TRP A 210 -17.02 10.19 -24.02
CA TRP A 210 -16.07 11.14 -24.57
C TRP A 210 -14.73 10.51 -24.98
N VAL A 211 -14.47 9.23 -24.68
CA VAL A 211 -13.23 8.54 -25.11
C VAL A 211 -13.46 7.94 -26.50
N PRO A 212 -12.85 8.51 -27.56
CA PRO A 212 -13.05 8.02 -28.92
C PRO A 212 -12.62 6.55 -29.06
N GLY A 213 -13.41 5.75 -29.79
CA GLY A 213 -13.11 4.33 -30.06
C GLY A 213 -13.36 3.35 -28.89
N LEU A 214 -13.52 3.85 -27.66
CA LEU A 214 -13.76 3.02 -26.47
C LEU A 214 -15.09 3.28 -25.79
N ALA A 215 -15.79 4.37 -26.14
CA ALA A 215 -17.07 4.76 -25.59
C ALA A 215 -18.04 3.59 -25.37
N GLY A 216 -18.52 3.42 -24.12
CA GLY A 216 -19.50 2.39 -23.76
C GLY A 216 -18.96 0.96 -23.65
N ARG A 217 -17.69 0.71 -24.02
CA ARG A 217 -17.06 -0.60 -23.84
C ARG A 217 -16.68 -0.85 -22.38
N PRO A 218 -16.68 -2.12 -21.91
CA PRO A 218 -16.22 -2.43 -20.57
C PRO A 218 -14.73 -2.13 -20.43
N THR A 219 -14.35 -1.45 -19.35
CA THR A 219 -12.94 -1.15 -19.06
C THR A 219 -12.19 -2.45 -18.74
N PRO A 220 -10.99 -2.68 -19.31
CA PRO A 220 -10.21 -3.87 -18.99
C PRO A 220 -9.90 -3.98 -17.50
N ARG A 221 -10.59 -4.92 -16.82
CA ARG A 221 -10.44 -5.13 -15.38
C ARG A 221 -8.99 -5.35 -14.96
N GLY A 222 -8.21 -6.08 -15.75
CA GLY A 222 -6.80 -6.36 -15.49
C GLY A 222 -5.97 -5.09 -15.38
N LEU A 223 -6.22 -4.09 -16.24
CA LEU A 223 -5.48 -2.83 -16.25
C LEU A 223 -5.64 -2.07 -14.92
N LEU A 224 -6.87 -1.92 -14.44
CA LEU A 224 -7.16 -1.20 -13.20
C LEU A 224 -6.69 -1.95 -11.96
N LEU A 225 -6.78 -3.29 -11.97
CA LEU A 225 -6.29 -4.09 -10.85
C LEU A 225 -4.78 -4.13 -10.78
N PHE A 226 -4.10 -4.30 -11.91
CA PHE A 226 -2.66 -4.28 -11.97
C PHE A 226 -2.14 -2.89 -11.58
N GLY A 227 -2.60 -1.82 -12.24
CA GLY A 227 -2.20 -0.46 -11.91
C GLY A 227 -2.53 -0.09 -10.47
N GLY A 228 -3.69 -0.52 -9.96
CA GLY A 228 -4.13 -0.28 -8.60
C GLY A 228 -3.22 -0.93 -7.55
N TRP A 229 -2.98 -2.24 -7.67
CA TRP A 229 -2.12 -2.97 -6.73
C TRP A 229 -0.66 -2.58 -6.87
N PHE A 230 -0.17 -2.35 -8.09
CA PHE A 230 1.17 -1.86 -8.34
C PHE A 230 1.37 -0.48 -7.69
N GLY A 231 0.46 0.47 -7.94
CA GLY A 231 0.51 1.81 -7.33
C GLY A 231 0.41 1.75 -5.81
N THR A 232 -0.46 0.89 -5.26
CA THR A 232 -0.55 0.65 -3.81
C THR A 232 0.79 0.16 -3.25
N GLY A 233 1.40 -0.84 -3.88
CA GLY A 233 2.71 -1.37 -3.47
C GLY A 233 3.82 -0.33 -3.55
N LEU A 234 3.84 0.47 -4.62
CA LEU A 234 4.81 1.56 -4.79
C LEU A 234 4.69 2.62 -3.69
N LEU A 235 3.46 3.05 -3.40
CA LEU A 235 3.20 4.03 -2.35
C LEU A 235 3.50 3.48 -0.95
N PHE A 236 3.21 2.20 -0.67
CA PHE A 236 3.63 1.56 0.59
C PHE A 236 5.15 1.36 0.70
N THR A 237 5.86 1.33 -0.43
CA THR A 237 7.32 1.23 -0.44
C THR A 237 7.95 2.58 -0.05
N MET A 238 7.40 3.71 -0.51
CA MET A 238 7.97 5.04 -0.26
C MET A 238 7.35 5.75 0.96
N GLY A 239 6.03 5.69 1.08
CA GLY A 239 5.24 6.53 1.99
C GLY A 239 5.58 6.31 3.46
N PRO A 240 5.47 5.09 4.01
CA PRO A 240 5.77 4.81 5.42
C PRO A 240 7.20 5.17 5.82
N ALA A 241 8.17 4.90 4.95
CA ALA A 241 9.57 5.25 5.19
C ALA A 241 9.76 6.77 5.30
N GLY A 242 9.30 7.52 4.30
CA GLY A 242 9.42 8.98 4.35
C GLY A 242 8.54 9.62 5.41
N PHE A 243 7.39 9.02 5.76
CA PHE A 243 6.57 9.44 6.90
C PHE A 243 7.34 9.29 8.21
N ALA A 244 8.02 8.17 8.42
CA ALA A 244 8.84 7.94 9.61
C ALA A 244 10.00 8.93 9.69
N THR A 245 10.68 9.21 8.58
CA THR A 245 11.71 10.25 8.50
C THR A 245 11.13 11.62 8.86
N ALA A 246 9.98 11.98 8.29
CA ALA A 246 9.32 13.27 8.59
C ALA A 246 8.95 13.41 10.08
N VAL A 247 8.46 12.34 10.70
CA VAL A 247 8.16 12.34 12.16
C VAL A 247 9.44 12.43 12.99
N ALA A 248 10.49 11.69 12.61
CA ALA A 248 11.78 11.76 13.29
C ALA A 248 12.38 13.17 13.21
N ASP A 249 12.34 13.80 12.04
CA ASP A 249 12.83 15.16 11.83
C ASP A 249 12.03 16.19 12.64
N LEU A 250 10.73 15.97 12.84
CA LEU A 250 9.89 16.85 13.67
C LEU A 250 10.25 16.76 15.16
N ILE A 251 10.65 15.58 15.64
CA ILE A 251 10.98 15.34 17.06
C ILE A 251 12.42 15.74 17.37
N SER A 252 13.36 15.36 16.50
CA SER A 252 14.80 15.43 16.76
C SER A 252 15.51 16.57 16.02
N GLY A 253 14.79 17.33 15.19
CA GLY A 253 15.34 18.31 14.28
C GLY A 253 15.69 17.73 12.91
N PRO A 254 15.89 18.57 11.88
CA PRO A 254 16.07 18.14 10.50
C PRO A 254 17.26 17.18 10.32
N SER A 255 17.05 16.06 9.65
CA SER A 255 18.12 15.13 9.30
C SER A 255 19.11 15.72 8.28
N ALA A 256 20.33 15.18 8.27
CA ALA A 256 21.41 15.56 7.34
C ALA A 256 21.12 15.28 5.85
N ASN A 257 19.99 14.65 5.52
CA ASN A 257 19.58 14.34 4.15
C ASN A 257 18.71 15.45 3.52
N ALA A 258 18.72 16.65 4.08
CA ALA A 258 18.04 17.80 3.51
C ALA A 258 18.55 18.07 2.09
N ILE A 259 17.64 18.22 1.13
CA ILE A 259 18.00 18.70 -0.20
C ILE A 259 18.45 20.16 -0.03
N PRO A 260 19.71 20.51 -0.37
CA PRO A 260 20.20 21.87 -0.21
C PRO A 260 19.26 22.87 -0.89
N GLY A 261 18.86 23.91 -0.16
CA GLY A 261 17.96 24.95 -0.65
C GLY A 261 16.47 24.59 -0.71
N MET A 262 16.05 23.45 -0.17
CA MET A 262 14.64 23.10 0.04
C MET A 262 14.34 23.06 1.53
N HIS A 263 13.26 23.73 1.96
CA HIS A 263 12.75 23.59 3.32
C HIS A 263 12.36 22.13 3.60
N TYR A 264 12.27 21.72 4.86
CA TYR A 264 11.95 20.33 5.19
C TYR A 264 10.49 19.95 4.83
N TRP A 265 9.57 20.90 4.94
CA TRP A 265 8.13 20.64 4.88
C TRP A 265 7.62 20.11 3.53
N PRO A 266 8.13 20.48 2.32
CA PRO A 266 7.69 19.92 1.06
C PRO A 266 8.00 18.42 0.97
N GLY A 267 9.20 18.01 1.40
CA GLY A 267 9.59 16.60 1.46
C GLY A 267 8.67 15.82 2.40
N ALA A 268 8.47 16.32 3.61
CA ALA A 268 7.53 15.73 4.57
C ALA A 268 6.11 15.62 3.99
N LEU A 269 5.60 16.70 3.38
CA LEU A 269 4.28 16.72 2.74
C LEU A 269 4.15 15.65 1.66
N PHE A 270 5.16 15.47 0.80
CA PHE A 270 5.12 14.43 -0.24
C PHE A 270 5.01 13.03 0.37
N TYR A 271 5.90 12.68 1.28
CA TYR A 271 5.91 11.32 1.85
C TYR A 271 4.68 11.03 2.72
N VAL A 272 4.26 12.00 3.53
CA VAL A 272 3.02 11.90 4.33
C VAL A 272 1.82 11.71 3.41
N SER A 273 1.70 12.54 2.35
CA SER A 273 0.61 12.42 1.40
C SER A 273 0.62 11.08 0.67
N TRP A 274 1.77 10.59 0.23
CA TRP A 274 1.89 9.27 -0.41
C TRP A 274 1.56 8.11 0.54
N ALA A 275 1.93 8.21 1.82
CA ALA A 275 1.55 7.22 2.83
C ALA A 275 0.02 7.14 2.97
N PHE A 276 -0.65 8.28 3.12
CA PHE A 276 -2.11 8.32 3.18
C PHE A 276 -2.78 7.90 1.86
N TRP A 277 -2.15 8.22 0.73
CA TRP A 277 -2.63 7.76 -0.57
C TRP A 277 -2.60 6.23 -0.67
N ALA A 278 -1.55 5.57 -0.18
CA ALA A 278 -1.47 4.11 -0.10
C ALA A 278 -2.64 3.52 0.73
N LEU A 279 -2.94 4.15 1.87
CA LEU A 279 -4.01 3.73 2.79
C LEU A 279 -5.41 3.84 2.18
N VAL A 280 -5.64 4.72 1.21
CA VAL A 280 -6.95 4.84 0.53
C VAL A 280 -7.00 4.09 -0.80
N LEU A 281 -5.88 4.00 -1.52
CA LEU A 281 -5.81 3.32 -2.81
C LEU A 281 -5.97 1.80 -2.63
N GLY A 282 -5.27 1.18 -1.68
CA GLY A 282 -5.35 -0.26 -1.44
C GLY A 282 -6.78 -0.75 -1.19
N PRO A 283 -7.53 -0.15 -0.25
CA PRO A 283 -8.95 -0.45 -0.06
C PRO A 283 -9.81 -0.19 -1.30
N SER A 284 -9.56 0.89 -2.05
CA SER A 284 -10.28 1.17 -3.30
C SER A 284 -10.11 0.05 -4.32
N VAL A 285 -8.88 -0.45 -4.50
CA VAL A 285 -8.57 -1.55 -5.41
C VAL A 285 -9.21 -2.85 -4.93
N TYR A 286 -9.13 -3.15 -3.63
CA TYR A 286 -9.74 -4.34 -3.05
C TYR A 286 -11.27 -4.36 -3.25
N LEU A 287 -11.94 -3.25 -2.95
CA LEU A 287 -13.38 -3.12 -3.12
C LEU A 287 -13.78 -3.17 -4.59
N TYR A 288 -13.02 -2.52 -5.47
CA TYR A 288 -13.23 -2.59 -6.92
C TYR A 288 -13.07 -4.03 -7.43
N GLN A 289 -12.05 -4.75 -6.97
CA GLN A 289 -11.80 -6.14 -7.30
C GLN A 289 -12.97 -7.03 -6.89
N ARG A 290 -13.57 -6.78 -5.71
CA ARG A 290 -14.74 -7.51 -5.22
C ARG A 290 -16.00 -7.20 -6.03
N ALA A 291 -16.25 -5.93 -6.33
CA ALA A 291 -17.43 -5.46 -7.05
C ALA A 291 -17.45 -5.85 -8.53
N THR A 292 -16.28 -6.06 -9.14
CA THR A 292 -16.13 -6.41 -10.56
C THR A 292 -15.83 -7.90 -10.82
N ARG A 293 -16.16 -8.77 -9.87
CA ARG A 293 -15.99 -10.22 -10.06
C ARG A 293 -16.91 -10.70 -11.18
N ARG A 294 -16.33 -11.42 -12.15
CA ARG A 294 -17.05 -11.90 -13.35
C ARG A 294 -17.87 -13.17 -13.11
N LYS A 295 -17.41 -14.04 -12.18
CA LYS A 295 -18.10 -15.29 -11.87
C LYS A 295 -18.92 -15.13 -10.59
N PRO A 296 -20.22 -15.45 -10.61
CA PRO A 296 -20.99 -15.58 -9.39
C PRO A 296 -20.41 -16.72 -8.55
N CYS A 297 -20.67 -16.68 -7.25
CA CYS A 297 -20.06 -17.64 -6.34
C CYS A 297 -20.86 -18.93 -6.41
N GLU A 298 -20.26 -20.00 -6.93
CA GLU A 298 -20.88 -21.33 -7.01
C GLU A 298 -21.51 -21.77 -5.68
N THR A 299 -20.91 -21.41 -4.54
CA THR A 299 -21.44 -21.73 -3.21
C THR A 299 -22.67 -20.89 -2.85
N CYS A 300 -22.75 -19.63 -3.28
CA CYS A 300 -23.92 -18.79 -3.05
C CYS A 300 -25.04 -19.08 -4.05
N ASP A 301 -24.70 -19.42 -5.29
CA ASP A 301 -25.69 -19.77 -6.32
C ASP A 301 -26.42 -21.08 -5.99
N ARG A 302 -25.80 -21.96 -5.20
CA ARG A 302 -26.38 -23.22 -4.73
C ARG A 302 -27.24 -23.09 -3.48
N VAL A 303 -27.18 -21.97 -2.76
CA VAL A 303 -28.04 -21.75 -1.58
C VAL A 303 -29.29 -21.04 -2.09
N PRO A 304 -30.44 -21.72 -2.21
CA PRO A 304 -31.67 -21.03 -2.55
C PRO A 304 -31.89 -19.92 -1.53
N VAL A 305 -32.04 -18.69 -2.01
CA VAL A 305 -32.49 -17.58 -1.18
C VAL A 305 -33.88 -17.99 -0.70
N LEU A 306 -34.02 -18.29 0.59
CA LEU A 306 -35.32 -18.41 1.22
C LEU A 306 -36.01 -17.06 0.96
N GLN A 307 -36.99 -17.07 0.05
CA GLN A 307 -37.90 -15.96 -0.14
C GLN A 307 -38.72 -15.87 1.15
N GLY A 308 -38.29 -15.00 2.06
CA GLY A 308 -39.08 -14.53 3.18
C GLY A 308 -39.90 -13.33 2.77
#